data_AF-A0A2N3LNT1-F1
#
_entry.id   AF-A0A2N3LNT1-F1
#
_cell.length_a   1.000
_cell.length_b   1.000
_cell.length_c   1.000
_cell.angle_alpha   90.00
_cell.angle_beta   90.00
_cell.angle_gamma   90.00
#
_symmetry.space_group_name_H-M   'P 1'
#
loop_
_entity.id
_entity.type
_entity.pdbx_description
1 polymer ?
#
loop_
_entity_poly.entity_id
_entity_poly.type
_entity_poly.pdbx_seq_one_letter_code
_entity_poly.pdbx_strand_id
1 'polypeptide(L)' 'MTQLDVNKLSQAKANVTLSVEMLTKAIEKADSDAILAQEAVKEAAKEISSALNAVTQAQSKTPDW' A
#
# COMPACT_ATOMS: atom_id res chain seq x y z
N MET A 1 -10.44 17.85 18.11
CA MET A 1 -9.86 17.78 16.75
C MET A 1 -9.28 16.39 16.57
N THR A 2 -9.55 15.72 15.44
CA THR A 2 -8.88 14.46 15.09
C THR A 2 -7.39 14.75 14.89
N GLN A 3 -6.52 14.22 15.74
CA GLN A 3 -5.08 14.33 15.53
C GLN A 3 -4.67 13.29 14.48
N LEU A 4 -4.18 13.77 13.35
CA LEU A 4 -3.74 12.93 12.25
C LEU A 4 -2.38 12.31 12.60
N ASP A 5 -2.28 10.98 12.57
CA ASP A 5 -1.00 10.31 12.75
C ASP A 5 -0.17 10.36 11.45
N VAL A 6 0.73 11.33 11.37
CA VAL A 6 1.60 11.55 10.20
C VAL A 6 2.57 10.38 9.96
N ASN A 7 2.92 9.59 10.98
CA ASN A 7 3.79 8.43 10.80
C ASN A 7 3.05 7.32 10.05
N LYS A 8 1.78 7.11 10.37
CA LYS A 8 0.91 6.17 9.64
C LYS A 8 0.69 6.60 8.19
N LEU A 9 0.60 7.90 7.94
CA LEU A 9 0.54 8.42 6.56
C LEU A 9 1.85 8.22 5.80
N SER A 10 2.99 8.41 6.46
CA SER A 10 4.30 8.12 5.87
C SER A 10 4.45 6.64 5.52
N GLN A 11 3.99 5.75 6.39
CA GLN A 11 3.95 4.31 6.12
C GLN A 11 3.05 3.98 4.92
N ALA A 12 1.83 4.53 4.89
CA ALA A 12 0.91 4.33 3.76
C ALA A 12 1.53 4.77 2.43
N LYS A 13 2.23 5.92 2.41
CA LYS A 13 2.93 6.42 1.23
C LYS A 13 4.04 5.47 0.77
N ALA A 14 4.82 4.92 1.71
CA ALA A 14 5.87 3.96 1.38
C ALA A 14 5.29 2.69 0.73
N ASN A 15 4.23 2.13 1.31
CA ASN A 15 3.57 0.93 0.79
C ASN A 15 2.97 1.17 -0.61
N VAL A 16 2.35 2.33 -0.85
CA VAL A 16 1.85 2.70 -2.19
C VAL A 16 3.00 2.81 -3.19
N THR A 17 4.13 3.40 -2.80
CA THR A 17 5.32 3.50 -3.67
C THR A 17 5.81 2.12 -4.07
N LEU A 18 5.95 1.21 -3.09
CA LEU A 18 6.34 -0.18 -3.34
C LEU A 18 5.34 -0.92 -4.25
N SER A 19 4.05 -0.69 -4.04
CA SER A 19 2.98 -1.27 -4.88
C SER A 19 3.12 -0.84 -6.34
N VAL A 20 3.43 0.43 -6.59
CA VAL A 20 3.65 0.96 -7.95
C VAL A 20 4.86 0.28 -8.61
N GLU A 21 5.96 0.08 -7.88
CA GLU A 21 7.12 -0.65 -8.40
C GLU A 21 6.80 -2.09 -8.77
N MET A 22 6.02 -2.79 -7.92
CA MET A 22 5.59 -4.16 -8.18
C MET A 22 4.66 -4.25 -9.39
N LEU A 23 3.70 -3.33 -9.53
CA LEU A 23 2.81 -3.28 -10.68
C LEU A 23 3.57 -2.93 -11.97
N THR A 24 4.57 -2.06 -11.89
CA THR A 24 5.44 -1.75 -13.03
C THR A 24 6.18 -3.00 -13.50
N LYS A 25 6.79 -3.75 -12.58
CA LYS A 25 7.43 -5.04 -12.88
C LYS A 25 6.44 -6.05 -13.46
N ALA A 26 5.21 -6.09 -12.94
CA ALA A 26 4.19 -6.99 -13.47
C ALA A 26 3.85 -6.68 -14.94
N ILE A 27 3.71 -5.39 -15.28
CA ILE A 27 3.47 -4.94 -16.66
C ILE A 27 4.65 -5.31 -17.56
N GLU A 28 5.88 -5.03 -17.13
CA GLU A 28 7.10 -5.36 -17.89
C GLU A 28 7.25 -6.87 -18.14
N LYS A 29 6.73 -7.70 -17.24
CA LYS A 29 6.86 -9.16 -17.32
C LYS A 29 5.64 -9.86 -17.91
N ALA A 30 4.51 -9.19 -18.09
CA ALA A 30 3.24 -9.81 -18.46
C ALA A 30 3.34 -10.74 -19.68
N ASP A 31 4.09 -10.33 -20.71
CA ASP A 31 4.23 -11.11 -21.95
C ASP A 31 5.39 -12.13 -21.92
N SER A 32 6.35 -11.95 -21.01
CA SER A 32 7.60 -12.73 -20.96
C SER A 32 7.64 -13.78 -19.84
N ASP A 33 6.92 -13.53 -18.75
CA ASP A 33 6.88 -14.36 -17.54
C ASP A 33 5.58 -14.06 -16.77
N ALA A 34 4.50 -14.72 -17.19
CA ALA A 34 3.17 -14.52 -16.62
C ALA A 34 3.05 -15.00 -15.16
N ILE A 35 3.94 -15.88 -14.69
CA ILE A 35 3.97 -16.33 -13.29
C ILE A 35 4.55 -15.21 -12.42
N LEU A 36 5.71 -14.68 -12.82
CA LEU A 36 6.33 -13.58 -12.09
C LEU A 36 5.43 -12.32 -12.09
N ALA A 37 4.75 -12.04 -13.20
CA ALA A 37 3.80 -10.95 -13.28
C ALA A 37 2.63 -11.12 -12.28
N GLN A 38 2.07 -12.32 -12.18
CA GLN A 38 0.98 -12.61 -11.22
C GLN A 38 1.44 -12.48 -9.76
N GLU A 39 2.63 -12.98 -9.41
CA GLU A 39 3.15 -12.84 -8.04
C GLU A 39 3.41 -11.37 -7.68
N ALA A 40 3.91 -10.57 -8.63
CA ALA A 40 4.09 -9.13 -8.42
C ALA A 40 2.75 -8.40 -8.20
N VAL A 41 1.69 -8.74 -8.94
CA VAL A 41 0.33 -8.19 -8.71
C VAL A 41 -0.19 -8.57 -7.33
N LYS A 42 0.00 -9.84 -6.92
CA LYS A 42 -0.44 -10.33 -5.61
C LYS A 42 0.26 -9.61 -4.48
N GLU A 43 1.56 -9.36 -4.60
CA GLU A 43 2.30 -8.63 -3.58
C GLU A 43 1.88 -7.15 -3.53
N ALA A 44 1.69 -6.50 -4.68
CA ALA A 44 1.17 -5.14 -4.74
C ALA A 44 -0.20 -5.01 -4.04
N ALA A 45 -1.09 -6.00 -4.20
CA ALA A 45 -2.39 -6.01 -3.56
C ALA A 45 -2.29 -6.06 -2.01
N LYS A 46 -1.31 -6.78 -1.46
CA LYS A 46 -1.06 -6.82 -0.01
C LYS A 46 -0.59 -5.45 0.48
N GLU A 47 0.33 -4.83 -0.23
CA GLU A 47 0.88 -3.52 0.13
C GLU A 47 -0.18 -2.41 0.07
N ILE A 48 -1.04 -2.42 -0.95
CA ILE A 48 -2.20 -1.51 -1.03
C ILE A 48 -3.15 -1.72 0.15
N SER A 49 -3.44 -2.97 0.51
CA SER A 49 -4.30 -3.28 1.66
C SER A 49 -3.68 -2.78 2.97
N SER A 50 -2.37 -2.94 3.13
CA SER A 50 -1.60 -2.42 4.27
C SER A 50 -1.63 -0.89 4.32
N ALA A 51 -1.48 -0.22 3.16
CA ALA A 51 -1.59 1.23 3.05
C ALA A 51 -2.98 1.75 3.44
N LEU A 52 -4.05 1.09 2.99
CA LEU A 52 -5.42 1.43 3.34
C LEU A 52 -5.68 1.31 4.85
N ASN A 53 -5.16 0.24 5.46
CA ASN A 53 -5.24 0.06 6.91
C ASN A 53 -4.51 1.19 7.66
N ALA A 54 -3.32 1.57 7.19
CA ALA A 54 -2.55 2.66 7.80
C ALA A 54 -3.29 4.01 7.68
N VAL A 55 -3.89 4.33 6.52
CA VAL A 55 -4.72 5.55 6.35
C VAL A 55 -5.93 5.53 7.28
N THR A 56 -6.61 4.39 7.39
CA THR A 56 -7.78 4.25 8.26
C THR A 56 -7.41 4.48 9.73
N GLN A 57 -6.28 3.93 10.16
CA GLN A 57 -5.75 4.14 11.52
C GLN A 57 -5.28 5.58 11.74
N ALA A 58 -4.69 6.22 10.72
CA ALA A 58 -4.21 7.60 10.83
C ALA A 58 -5.33 8.61 11.13
N GLN A 59 -6.56 8.27 10.74
CA GLN A 59 -7.77 9.09 10.93
C GLN A 59 -8.53 8.76 12.22
N SER A 60 -8.09 7.77 13.00
CA SER A 60 -8.82 7.32 14.17
C SER A 60 -8.80 8.37 15.30
N LYS A 61 -10.01 8.70 15.78
CA LYS A 61 -10.28 9.78 16.74
C LYS A 61 -9.62 9.50 18.09
N THR A 62 -9.01 10.53 18.68
CA THR A 62 -8.76 10.58 20.11
C THR A 62 -10.07 10.35 20.86
N PRO A 63 -10.16 9.42 21.83
CA PRO A 63 -11.33 9.31 22.69
C PRO A 63 -11.51 10.62 23.48
N ASP A 64 -12.66 11.29 23.32
CA ASP A 64 -13.07 12.39 24.20
C ASP A 64 -13.47 11.76 25.55
N TRP A 65 -12.53 11.72 26.50
CA TRP A 65 -12.82 11.61 27.93
C TRP A 65 -12.39 12.90 28.62
#